data_AF-A0A7C7IGT8-F1
#
_entry.id   AF-A0A7C7IGT8-F1
#
_cell.length_a   1.000
_cell.length_b   1.000
_cell.length_c   1.000
_cell.angle_alpha   90.00
_cell.angle_beta   90.00
_cell.angle_gamma   90.00
#
_symmetry.space_group_name_H-M   'P 1'
#
loop_
_entity.id
_entity.type
_entity.pdbx_description
1 polymer ?
#
loop_
_entity_poly.entity_id
_entity_poly.type
_entity_poly.pdbx_seq_one_letter_code
_entity_poly.pdbx_strand_id
1 'polypeptide(L)'
;MKITPKFFSLLTLTLTFILSTGLSAKSMKEIDAAIESSLNRFTTEIQGGDTYLEAARGILVIPRMWKAGVLLGFEFGEGALIVDGIKIQYYKALTTSVGLQVGVGSKDLIILFFDDTAMDNFLYSSGWEVGVDGAVAFLSRGAVGAVDTNTFKDPIVGFVFGQKGLLAGVSMEGTKFTKIWPDTATEIDQEQEAIETFNERVTD
;
A
#
# COMPACT_ATOMS: atom_id res chain seq x y z
N MET A 1 9.59 -22.92 73.25
CA MET A 1 10.72 -22.05 72.83
C MET A 1 10.61 -21.90 71.31
N LYS A 2 10.34 -20.77 70.63
CA LYS A 2 10.15 -19.32 70.90
C LYS A 2 9.11 -18.83 69.84
N ILE A 3 7.90 -18.40 70.22
CA ILE A 3 7.36 -17.02 70.23
C ILE A 3 7.95 -15.98 69.23
N THR A 4 7.12 -15.59 68.24
CA THR A 4 6.80 -14.21 67.69
C THR A 4 7.83 -13.44 66.81
N PRO A 5 7.47 -12.30 66.14
CA PRO A 5 6.22 -11.88 65.41
C PRO A 5 6.39 -10.85 64.21
N LYS A 6 5.26 -10.35 63.67
CA LYS A 6 4.99 -9.03 62.98
C LYS A 6 5.47 -8.89 61.52
N PHE A 7 4.92 -8.10 60.58
CA PHE A 7 3.87 -7.05 60.45
C PHE A 7 3.75 -6.73 58.93
N PHE A 8 2.67 -6.05 58.49
CA PHE A 8 2.57 -5.25 57.23
C PHE A 8 2.59 -6.03 55.89
N SER A 9 1.88 -5.70 54.82
CA SER A 9 1.36 -4.42 54.35
C SER A 9 0.20 -4.65 53.37
N LEU A 10 -0.77 -3.74 53.45
CA LEU A 10 -1.87 -3.49 52.53
C LEU A 10 -1.35 -3.35 51.08
N LEU A 11 -1.84 -4.16 50.14
CA LEU A 11 -1.55 -4.02 48.71
C LEU A 11 -2.76 -3.38 48.01
N THR A 12 -2.63 -2.11 47.70
CA THR A 12 -3.59 -1.27 46.99
C THR A 12 -3.74 -1.74 45.54
N LEU A 13 -4.93 -2.20 45.17
CA LEU A 13 -5.31 -2.56 43.81
C LEU A 13 -5.59 -1.28 43.00
N THR A 14 -4.60 -0.75 42.31
CA THR A 14 -4.81 0.31 41.31
C THR A 14 -5.34 -0.32 40.02
N LEU A 15 -6.64 -0.19 39.79
CA LEU A 15 -7.33 -0.54 38.56
C LEU A 15 -7.02 0.52 37.50
N THR A 16 -6.04 0.26 36.64
CA THR A 16 -5.78 1.10 35.46
C THR A 16 -6.90 0.89 34.46
N PHE A 17 -7.75 1.91 34.31
CA PHE A 17 -8.79 1.98 33.30
C PHE A 17 -8.10 2.22 31.94
N ILE A 18 -7.85 1.15 31.19
CA ILE A 18 -7.44 1.25 29.79
C ILE A 18 -8.68 1.75 29.04
N LEU A 19 -8.68 3.03 28.63
CA LEU A 19 -9.62 3.52 27.63
C LEU A 19 -9.30 2.77 26.33
N SER A 20 -10.11 1.77 26.01
CA SER A 20 -10.12 1.16 24.69
C SER A 20 -10.60 2.21 23.68
N THR A 21 -9.68 2.97 23.11
CA THR A 21 -9.93 3.66 21.84
C THR A 21 -10.17 2.58 20.81
N GLY A 22 -11.37 2.54 20.24
CA GLY A 22 -11.75 1.53 19.25
C GLY A 22 -10.80 1.58 18.06
N LEU A 23 -9.94 0.58 17.94
CA LEU A 23 -9.24 0.26 16.70
C LEU A 23 -10.32 -0.06 15.66
N SER A 24 -10.56 0.88 14.75
CA SER A 24 -11.44 0.63 13.63
C SER A 24 -10.62 -0.01 12.54
N ALA A 25 -10.85 -1.30 12.31
CA ALA A 25 -10.31 -2.00 11.16
C ALA A 25 -10.70 -1.24 9.87
N LYS A 26 -9.77 -1.06 8.93
CA LYS A 26 -10.10 -0.37 7.69
C LYS A 26 -11.09 -1.21 6.90
N SER A 27 -12.31 -0.70 6.79
CA SER A 27 -13.34 -1.44 6.07
C SER A 27 -13.01 -1.50 4.57
N MET A 28 -13.42 -2.55 3.86
CA MET A 28 -13.32 -2.60 2.38
C MET A 28 -13.94 -1.35 1.72
N LYS A 29 -14.94 -0.77 2.37
CA LYS A 29 -15.55 0.50 1.98
C LYS A 29 -14.57 1.67 1.97
N GLU A 30 -13.64 1.73 2.93
CA GLU A 30 -12.59 2.75 2.97
C GLU A 30 -11.49 2.51 1.93
N ILE A 31 -11.15 1.24 1.67
CA ILE A 31 -10.26 0.89 0.54
C ILE A 31 -10.90 1.33 -0.77
N ASP A 32 -12.18 1.01 -0.96
CA ASP A 32 -12.95 1.35 -2.15
C ASP A 32 -13.03 2.85 -2.40
N ALA A 33 -13.36 3.64 -1.37
CA ALA A 33 -13.37 5.09 -1.47
C ALA A 33 -11.99 5.67 -1.83
N ALA A 34 -10.92 5.05 -1.32
CA ALA A 34 -9.55 5.44 -1.66
C ALA A 34 -9.17 5.09 -3.10
N ILE A 35 -9.62 3.94 -3.60
CA ILE A 35 -9.46 3.52 -5.00
C ILE A 35 -10.15 4.51 -5.92
N GLU A 36 -11.41 4.86 -5.65
CA GLU A 36 -12.17 5.84 -6.44
C GLU A 36 -11.46 7.20 -6.47
N SER A 37 -10.98 7.64 -5.31
CA SER A 37 -10.21 8.89 -5.18
C SER A 37 -8.90 8.85 -5.97
N SER A 38 -8.22 7.70 -5.99
CA SER A 38 -6.97 7.51 -6.74
C SER A 38 -7.21 7.47 -8.25
N LEU A 39 -8.27 6.81 -8.72
CA LEU A 39 -8.66 6.81 -10.13
C LEU A 39 -9.01 8.24 -10.61
N ASN A 40 -9.75 9.01 -9.81
CA ASN A 40 -10.04 10.41 -10.14
C ASN A 40 -8.77 11.27 -10.21
N ARG A 41 -7.84 11.09 -9.27
CA ARG A 41 -6.53 11.74 -9.35
C ARG A 41 -5.76 11.30 -10.58
N PHE A 42 -5.79 10.02 -10.95
CA PHE A 42 -5.09 9.50 -12.11
C PHE A 42 -5.52 10.20 -13.40
N THR A 43 -6.83 10.30 -13.64
CA THR A 43 -7.37 10.95 -14.85
C THR A 43 -7.13 12.46 -14.87
N THR A 44 -6.98 13.08 -13.68
CA THR A 44 -6.68 14.51 -13.56
C THR A 44 -5.19 14.82 -13.68
N GLU A 45 -4.33 13.99 -13.10
CA GLU A 45 -2.88 14.23 -12.96
C GLU A 45 -2.05 13.62 -14.08
N ILE A 46 -2.55 12.56 -14.73
CA ILE A 46 -1.86 11.86 -15.82
C ILE A 46 -2.51 12.23 -17.14
N GLN A 47 -1.74 12.86 -18.03
CA GLN A 47 -2.20 13.19 -19.36
C GLN A 47 -2.58 11.92 -20.13
N GLY A 48 -3.83 11.86 -20.59
CA GLY A 48 -4.37 10.67 -21.27
C GLY A 48 -4.71 9.52 -20.32
N GLY A 49 -4.82 9.77 -19.01
CA GLY A 49 -5.16 8.77 -18.01
C GLY A 49 -6.40 7.96 -18.38
N ASP A 50 -7.48 8.61 -18.83
CA ASP A 50 -8.69 7.93 -19.28
C ASP A 50 -8.42 6.92 -20.41
N THR A 51 -7.63 7.32 -21.42
CA THR A 51 -7.27 6.44 -22.55
C THR A 51 -6.47 5.22 -22.09
N TYR A 52 -5.58 5.37 -21.11
CA TYR A 52 -4.85 4.25 -20.55
C TYR A 52 -5.76 3.29 -19.78
N LEU A 53 -6.70 3.82 -18.97
CA LEU A 53 -7.66 3.00 -18.23
C LEU A 53 -8.60 2.24 -19.17
N GLU A 54 -9.09 2.90 -20.23
CA GLU A 54 -9.98 2.29 -21.22
C GLU A 54 -9.32 1.18 -22.04
N ALA A 55 -8.02 1.31 -22.32
CA ALA A 55 -7.27 0.32 -23.09
C ALA A 55 -6.81 -0.89 -22.26
N ALA A 56 -6.79 -0.78 -20.93
CA ALA A 56 -6.31 -1.83 -20.05
C ALA A 56 -7.32 -3.00 -19.94
N ARG A 57 -6.80 -4.22 -19.90
CA ARG A 57 -7.56 -5.45 -19.64
C ARG A 57 -7.87 -5.61 -18.15
N GLY A 58 -6.96 -5.15 -17.31
CA GLY A 58 -7.10 -5.11 -15.86
C GLY A 58 -6.35 -3.92 -15.27
N ILE A 59 -6.87 -3.40 -14.16
CA ILE A 59 -6.36 -2.21 -13.49
C ILE A 59 -6.16 -2.56 -12.01
N LEU A 60 -4.92 -2.72 -11.58
CA LEU A 60 -4.58 -2.83 -10.16
C LEU A 60 -4.39 -1.42 -9.62
N VAL A 61 -5.22 -1.03 -8.66
CA VAL A 61 -5.14 0.28 -8.01
C VAL A 61 -4.74 0.08 -6.56
N ILE A 62 -3.57 0.56 -6.16
CA ILE A 62 -3.12 0.61 -4.77
C ILE A 62 -3.05 2.10 -4.34
N PRO A 63 -4.14 2.64 -3.80
CA PRO A 63 -4.16 4.02 -3.30
C PRO A 63 -3.32 4.17 -2.03
N ARG A 64 -2.74 5.36 -1.83
CA ARG A 64 -2.11 5.78 -0.57
C ARG A 64 -1.09 4.76 -0.02
N MET A 65 -0.18 4.28 -0.86
CA MET A 65 0.97 3.51 -0.37
C MET A 65 1.83 4.40 0.52
N TRP A 66 1.94 4.04 1.79
CA TRP A 66 2.69 4.76 2.81
C TRP A 66 4.12 4.26 2.87
N LYS A 67 5.06 5.19 2.94
CA LYS A 67 6.46 4.89 3.23
C LYS A 67 6.70 4.94 4.73
N ALA A 68 7.18 3.83 5.27
CA ALA A 68 7.44 3.61 6.67
C ALA A 68 8.94 3.65 6.97
N GLY A 69 9.34 4.56 7.85
CA GLY A 69 10.64 4.54 8.51
C GLY A 69 11.79 5.16 7.73
N VAL A 70 12.49 6.06 8.44
CA VAL A 70 13.71 6.76 8.02
C VAL A 70 14.88 5.79 7.75
N LEU A 71 14.86 4.57 8.31
CA LEU A 71 15.98 3.62 8.27
C LEU A 71 15.70 2.29 7.56
N LEU A 72 14.45 1.82 7.54
CA LEU A 72 14.12 0.47 7.07
C LEU A 72 13.56 0.45 5.62
N GLY A 73 13.08 1.59 5.11
CA GLY A 73 12.80 1.75 3.68
C GLY A 73 11.64 0.92 3.14
N PHE A 74 10.70 0.49 3.99
CA PHE A 74 9.53 -0.27 3.56
C PHE A 74 8.41 0.67 3.08
N GLU A 75 7.58 0.17 2.17
CA GLU A 75 6.33 0.83 1.78
C GLU A 75 5.18 -0.17 1.81
N PHE A 76 4.01 0.28 2.25
CA PHE A 76 2.83 -0.57 2.37
C PHE A 76 1.58 0.12 1.82
N GLY A 77 0.72 -0.65 1.15
CA GLY A 77 -0.57 -0.15 0.69
C GLY A 77 -1.54 -1.28 0.39
N GLU A 78 -2.80 -0.91 0.18
CA GLU A 78 -3.87 -1.86 -0.10
C GLU A 78 -4.75 -1.34 -1.20
N GLY A 79 -5.30 -2.26 -1.98
CA GLY A 79 -6.20 -1.90 -3.06
C GLY A 79 -6.81 -3.12 -3.72
N ALA A 80 -7.19 -2.98 -4.98
CA ALA A 80 -7.88 -4.03 -5.71
C ALA A 80 -7.50 -4.08 -7.18
N LEU A 81 -7.58 -5.29 -7.73
CA LEU A 81 -7.61 -5.52 -9.17
C LEU A 81 -9.05 -5.35 -9.67
N ILE A 82 -9.19 -4.51 -10.68
CA ILE A 82 -10.45 -4.17 -11.33
C ILE A 82 -10.41 -4.70 -12.76
N VAL A 83 -11.45 -5.45 -13.14
CA VAL A 83 -11.65 -5.96 -14.51
C VAL A 83 -13.08 -5.62 -14.91
N ASP A 84 -13.26 -4.99 -16.07
CA ASP A 84 -14.57 -4.53 -16.57
C ASP A 84 -15.38 -3.71 -15.54
N GLY A 85 -14.68 -2.87 -14.76
CA GLY A 85 -15.28 -2.04 -13.70
C GLY A 85 -15.63 -2.80 -12.41
N ILE A 86 -15.35 -4.10 -12.34
CA ILE A 86 -15.63 -4.95 -11.18
C ILE A 86 -14.34 -5.19 -10.40
N LYS A 87 -14.36 -4.91 -9.09
CA LYS A 87 -13.28 -5.28 -8.16
C LYS A 87 -13.32 -6.79 -7.91
N ILE A 88 -12.45 -7.54 -8.57
CA ILE A 88 -12.48 -9.02 -8.53
C ILE A 88 -11.60 -9.61 -7.43
N GLN A 89 -10.60 -8.87 -6.96
CA GLN A 89 -9.67 -9.33 -5.92
C GLN A 89 -8.99 -8.15 -5.22
N TYR A 90 -8.88 -8.20 -3.89
CA TYR A 90 -8.10 -7.24 -3.12
C TYR A 90 -6.68 -7.73 -2.90
N TYR A 91 -5.75 -6.77 -2.83
CA TYR A 91 -4.33 -7.02 -2.64
C TYR A 91 -3.74 -6.11 -1.57
N LYS A 92 -2.79 -6.65 -0.81
CA LYS A 92 -1.79 -5.86 -0.09
C LYS A 92 -0.53 -5.76 -0.94
N ALA A 93 0.09 -4.59 -0.94
CA ALA A 93 1.37 -4.31 -1.56
C ALA A 93 2.39 -4.02 -0.47
N LEU A 94 3.52 -4.71 -0.49
CA LEU A 94 4.64 -4.48 0.42
C LEU A 94 5.91 -4.33 -0.42
N THR A 95 6.56 -3.18 -0.31
CA THR A 95 7.86 -2.92 -0.94
C THR A 95 8.94 -3.04 0.11
N THR A 96 9.92 -3.90 -0.14
CA THR A 96 11.13 -4.01 0.66
C THR A 96 12.29 -3.39 -0.11
N SER A 97 12.57 -2.10 0.10
CA SER A 97 13.62 -1.45 -0.69
C SER A 97 15.02 -1.79 -0.17
N VAL A 98 15.90 -2.24 -1.07
CA VAL A 98 17.36 -2.29 -0.86
C VAL A 98 17.96 -0.94 -1.31
N GLY A 99 17.66 0.14 -0.57
CA GLY A 99 18.10 1.48 -0.97
C GLY A 99 18.06 2.50 0.17
N LEU A 100 19.08 3.39 0.19
CA LEU A 100 19.26 4.48 1.15
C LEU A 100 18.26 5.64 0.91
N GLN A 101 16.98 5.34 0.73
CA GLN A 101 15.94 6.34 0.49
C GLN A 101 15.24 6.66 1.80
N VAL A 102 15.63 7.80 2.38
CA VAL A 102 15.08 8.34 3.62
C VAL A 102 13.90 9.25 3.28
N GLY A 103 12.73 8.97 3.85
CA GLY A 103 11.56 9.83 3.66
C GLY A 103 10.29 9.23 4.24
N VAL A 104 9.39 10.12 4.65
CA VAL A 104 8.02 9.79 5.06
C VAL A 104 7.10 10.47 4.07
N GLY A 105 6.14 9.71 3.57
CA GLY A 105 5.19 10.19 2.58
C GLY A 105 4.29 9.09 2.08
N SER A 106 3.39 9.46 1.17
CA SER A 106 2.51 8.52 0.49
C SER A 106 2.47 8.79 -1.00
N LYS A 107 2.14 7.75 -1.76
CA LYS A 107 1.97 7.80 -3.22
C LYS A 107 0.80 6.91 -3.62
N ASP A 108 0.20 7.19 -4.77
CA ASP A 108 -0.69 6.26 -5.43
C ASP A 108 0.10 5.42 -6.44
N LEU A 109 -0.29 4.16 -6.57
CA LEU A 109 0.22 3.23 -7.56
C LEU A 109 -0.96 2.67 -8.37
N ILE A 110 -0.87 2.78 -9.70
CA ILE A 110 -1.76 2.08 -10.62
C ILE A 110 -0.91 1.22 -11.54
N ILE A 111 -1.25 -0.07 -11.68
CA ILE A 111 -0.65 -0.98 -12.64
C ILE A 111 -1.72 -1.39 -13.64
N LEU A 112 -1.43 -1.18 -14.92
CA LEU A 112 -2.28 -1.50 -16.05
C LEU A 112 -1.73 -2.73 -16.75
N PHE A 113 -2.61 -3.68 -17.03
CA PHE A 113 -2.30 -4.86 -17.81
C PHE A 113 -2.90 -4.68 -19.20
N PHE A 114 -2.04 -4.63 -20.22
CA PHE A 114 -2.48 -4.55 -21.63
C PHE A 114 -2.50 -5.93 -22.31
N ASP A 115 -1.88 -6.93 -21.70
CA ASP A 115 -1.83 -8.30 -22.18
C ASP A 115 -2.58 -9.27 -21.24
N ASP A 116 -3.38 -10.16 -21.83
CA ASP A 116 -4.19 -11.14 -21.08
C ASP A 116 -3.31 -12.13 -20.31
N THR A 117 -2.19 -12.57 -20.90
CA THR A 117 -1.29 -13.55 -20.26
C THR A 117 -0.59 -12.91 -19.06
N ALA A 118 -0.16 -11.65 -19.19
CA ALA A 118 0.43 -10.90 -18.09
C ALA A 118 -0.56 -10.69 -16.93
N MET A 119 -1.81 -10.35 -17.24
CA MET A 119 -2.88 -10.21 -16.24
C MET A 119 -3.16 -11.54 -15.54
N ASP A 120 -3.30 -12.64 -16.29
CA ASP A 120 -3.58 -13.96 -15.74
C ASP A 120 -2.44 -14.44 -14.85
N ASN A 121 -1.18 -14.25 -15.27
CA ASN A 121 -0.01 -14.58 -14.46
C ASN A 121 -0.01 -13.83 -13.12
N PHE A 122 -0.35 -12.54 -13.13
CA PHE A 122 -0.51 -11.76 -11.91
C PHE A 122 -1.66 -12.32 -11.04
N LEU A 123 -2.86 -12.44 -11.62
CA LEU A 123 -4.09 -12.81 -10.92
C LEU A 123 -4.03 -14.23 -10.35
N TYR A 124 -3.46 -15.20 -11.05
CA TYR A 124 -3.43 -16.60 -10.60
C TYR A 124 -2.21 -16.95 -9.74
N SER A 125 -1.24 -16.06 -9.61
CA SER A 125 -0.10 -16.25 -8.70
C SER A 125 -0.53 -16.31 -7.22
N SER A 126 0.21 -17.06 -6.39
CA SER A 126 0.05 -17.01 -4.92
C SER A 126 0.59 -15.70 -4.30
N GLY A 127 1.36 -14.96 -5.09
CA GLY A 127 1.93 -13.67 -4.80
C GLY A 127 2.80 -13.29 -6.00
N TRP A 128 2.85 -12.00 -6.32
CA TRP A 128 3.54 -11.51 -7.50
C TRP A 128 4.48 -10.37 -7.12
N GLU A 129 5.72 -10.41 -7.57
CA GLU A 129 6.76 -9.46 -7.23
C GLU A 129 7.35 -8.76 -8.46
N VAL A 130 7.36 -7.43 -8.42
CA VAL A 130 7.92 -6.58 -9.48
C VAL A 130 9.41 -6.88 -9.63
N GLY A 131 9.85 -7.16 -10.86
CA GLY A 131 11.25 -7.45 -11.20
C GLY A 131 11.63 -8.93 -11.06
N VAL A 132 10.84 -9.73 -10.34
CA VAL A 132 11.04 -11.18 -10.19
C VAL A 132 10.05 -11.96 -11.05
N ASP A 133 8.75 -11.72 -10.86
CA ASP A 133 7.69 -12.44 -11.56
C ASP A 133 7.26 -11.73 -12.86
N GLY A 134 7.63 -10.46 -13.02
CA GLY A 134 7.48 -9.74 -14.28
C GLY A 134 8.06 -8.33 -14.25
N ALA A 135 8.38 -7.82 -15.43
CA ALA A 135 8.84 -6.46 -15.62
C ALA A 135 7.64 -5.50 -15.73
N VAL A 136 7.77 -4.32 -15.11
CA VAL A 136 6.78 -3.25 -15.20
C VAL A 136 7.48 -1.99 -15.69
N ALA A 137 6.99 -1.42 -16.79
CA ALA A 137 7.46 -0.12 -17.25
C ALA A 137 6.82 0.98 -16.37
N PHE A 138 7.63 1.71 -15.60
CA PHE A 138 7.11 2.76 -14.72
C PHE A 138 7.16 4.15 -15.35
N LEU A 139 6.02 4.84 -15.32
CA LEU A 139 5.86 6.21 -15.77
C LEU A 139 5.53 7.13 -14.58
N SER A 140 6.04 8.36 -14.63
CA SER A 140 5.76 9.41 -13.64
C SER A 140 5.11 10.62 -14.29
N ARG A 141 4.40 11.44 -13.50
CA ARG A 141 3.71 12.67 -13.96
C ARG A 141 4.50 13.53 -14.94
N GLY A 142 5.83 13.63 -14.78
CA GLY A 142 6.69 14.48 -15.63
C GLY A 142 7.27 13.81 -16.87
N ALA A 143 7.13 12.49 -17.01
CA ALA A 143 7.65 11.71 -18.14
C ALA A 143 6.61 11.47 -19.24
N VAL A 144 5.34 11.79 -18.99
CA VAL A 144 4.25 11.57 -19.94
C VAL A 144 4.13 12.78 -20.86
N GLY A 145 4.94 12.80 -21.93
CA GLY A 145 4.57 13.51 -23.15
C GLY A 145 3.33 12.86 -23.78
N ALA A 146 2.62 13.58 -24.65
CA ALA A 146 1.37 13.13 -25.29
C ALA A 146 1.37 11.62 -25.58
N VAL A 147 0.44 10.89 -24.94
CA VAL A 147 0.16 9.44 -25.04
C VAL A 147 1.05 8.75 -26.09
N ASP A 148 2.22 8.29 -25.68
CA ASP A 148 3.15 7.66 -26.60
C ASP A 148 2.63 6.26 -26.95
N THR A 149 2.45 5.99 -28.25
CA THR A 149 2.15 4.65 -28.78
C THR A 149 3.11 3.56 -28.30
N ASN A 150 4.31 3.93 -27.84
CA ASN A 150 5.25 2.98 -27.25
C ASN A 150 4.79 2.43 -25.89
N THR A 151 4.05 3.21 -25.07
CA THR A 151 3.57 2.75 -23.76
C THR A 151 2.59 1.57 -23.88
N PHE A 152 1.78 1.53 -24.93
CA PHE A 152 0.88 0.41 -25.19
C PHE A 152 1.58 -0.87 -25.70
N LYS A 153 2.89 -0.84 -25.94
CA LYS A 153 3.65 -2.04 -26.36
C LYS A 153 4.11 -2.87 -25.18
N ASP A 154 4.22 -2.27 -23.99
CA ASP A 154 4.61 -2.99 -22.79
C ASP A 154 3.41 -3.78 -22.23
N PRO A 155 3.55 -5.08 -21.92
CA PRO A 155 2.44 -5.89 -21.41
C PRO A 155 1.87 -5.39 -20.07
N ILE A 156 2.73 -4.77 -19.25
CA ILE A 156 2.40 -4.23 -17.93
C ILE A 156 3.03 -2.84 -17.79
N VAL A 157 2.22 -1.84 -17.48
CA VAL A 157 2.67 -0.45 -17.25
C VAL A 157 2.24 0.03 -15.88
N GLY A 158 3.17 0.55 -15.11
CA GLY A 158 2.94 1.11 -13.78
C GLY A 158 3.01 2.63 -13.77
N PHE A 159 2.15 3.26 -12.98
CA PHE A 159 2.13 4.70 -12.78
C PHE A 159 2.24 5.02 -11.30
N VAL A 160 3.15 5.93 -10.97
CA VAL A 160 3.28 6.48 -9.61
C VAL A 160 2.98 7.98 -9.62
N PHE A 161 2.01 8.38 -8.81
CA PHE A 161 1.47 9.74 -8.76
C PHE A 161 0.90 10.06 -7.38
N GLY A 162 0.24 11.22 -7.22
CA GLY A 162 -0.41 11.59 -5.96
C GLY A 162 0.55 11.75 -4.77
N GLN A 163 1.84 11.97 -5.04
CA GLN A 163 2.89 12.03 -4.03
C GLN A 163 2.62 13.12 -2.99
N LYS A 164 2.69 12.74 -1.71
CA LYS A 164 2.64 13.63 -0.55
C LYS A 164 3.84 13.37 0.35
N GLY A 165 4.42 14.43 0.91
CA GLY A 165 5.62 14.34 1.74
C GLY A 165 6.93 14.35 0.93
N LEU A 166 8.04 14.04 1.61
CA LEU A 166 9.37 14.04 1.00
C LEU A 166 9.71 12.61 0.57
N LEU A 167 9.50 12.31 -0.72
CA LEU A 167 9.84 11.03 -1.33
C LEU A 167 11.02 11.22 -2.29
N ALA A 168 12.17 10.62 -1.98
CA ALA A 168 13.37 10.68 -2.81
C ALA A 168 13.48 9.42 -3.68
N GLY A 169 13.27 9.58 -5.00
CA GLY A 169 13.27 8.46 -5.93
C GLY A 169 12.02 7.57 -5.81
N VAL A 170 11.72 6.82 -6.86
CA VAL A 170 10.60 5.86 -6.88
C VAL A 170 11.09 4.61 -7.59
N SER A 171 11.71 3.68 -6.83
CA SER A 171 11.80 2.30 -7.30
C SER A 171 10.60 1.54 -6.77
N MET A 172 10.06 0.66 -7.62
CA MET A 172 8.97 -0.26 -7.28
C MET A 172 9.44 -1.72 -7.40
N GLU A 173 10.72 -1.92 -7.71
CA GLU A 173 11.32 -3.26 -7.76
C GLU A 173 11.33 -3.89 -6.37
N GLY A 174 10.97 -5.17 -6.29
CA GLY A 174 10.76 -5.87 -5.02
C GLY A 174 9.44 -5.52 -4.32
N THR A 175 8.53 -4.78 -4.96
CA THR A 175 7.15 -4.67 -4.47
C THR A 175 6.42 -5.99 -4.68
N LYS A 176 5.99 -6.60 -3.58
CA LYS A 176 5.22 -7.83 -3.56
C LYS A 176 3.74 -7.58 -3.34
N PHE A 177 2.91 -8.14 -4.21
CA PHE A 177 1.46 -8.13 -4.11
C PHE A 177 0.96 -9.48 -3.61
N THR A 178 0.15 -9.46 -2.57
CA THR A 178 -0.44 -10.67 -1.97
C THR A 178 -1.94 -10.49 -1.87
N LYS A 179 -2.72 -11.51 -2.23
CA LYS A 179 -4.17 -11.47 -2.12
C LYS A 179 -4.60 -11.32 -0.66
N ILE A 180 -5.60 -10.49 -0.41
CA ILE A 180 -6.24 -10.35 0.89
C ILE A 180 -7.75 -10.58 0.77
N TRP A 181 -8.34 -11.07 1.86
CA TRP A 181 -9.75 -11.39 1.97
C TRP A 181 -10.40 -10.55 3.08
N PRO A 182 -11.73 -10.34 3.04
CA PRO A 182 -12.44 -9.45 3.97
C PRO A 182 -12.26 -9.75 5.47
N ASP A 183 -11.84 -10.95 5.84
CA ASP A 183 -11.65 -11.40 7.22
C ASP A 183 -10.21 -11.20 7.74
N THR A 184 -9.26 -10.82 6.87
CA THR A 184 -7.82 -10.72 7.18
C THR A 184 -7.39 -9.32 7.64
N ALA A 185 -8.30 -8.34 7.70
CA ALA A 185 -7.99 -6.93 7.98
C ALA A 185 -7.27 -6.71 9.33
N THR A 186 -7.50 -7.58 10.32
CA THR A 186 -7.05 -7.40 11.71
C THR A 186 -5.53 -7.43 11.91
N GLU A 187 -4.77 -8.18 11.11
CA GLU A 187 -3.30 -8.24 11.23
C GLU A 187 -2.59 -7.05 10.56
N ILE A 188 -3.26 -6.39 9.61
CA ILE A 188 -2.63 -5.47 8.66
C ILE A 188 -2.74 -4.02 9.14
N ASP A 189 -3.85 -3.67 9.77
CA ASP A 189 -4.02 -2.36 10.42
C ASP A 189 -3.02 -2.18 11.57
N GLN A 190 -2.61 -3.27 12.23
CA GLN A 190 -1.54 -3.25 13.23
C GLN A 190 -0.18 -2.86 12.62
N GLU A 191 0.10 -3.30 11.38
CA GLU A 191 1.32 -2.92 10.69
C GLU A 191 1.28 -1.43 10.29
N GLN A 192 0.16 -0.95 9.75
CA GLN A 192 -0.02 0.48 9.41
C GLN A 192 0.06 1.39 10.64
N GLU A 193 -0.64 1.07 11.73
CA GLU A 193 -0.64 1.86 12.96
C GLU A 193 0.74 1.85 13.64
N ALA A 194 1.43 0.70 13.63
CA ALA A 194 2.80 0.61 14.13
C ALA A 194 3.75 1.49 13.29
N ILE A 195 3.53 1.57 11.98
CA ILE A 195 4.28 2.42 11.06
C ILE A 195 4.01 3.90 11.32
N GLU A 196 2.74 4.31 11.43
CA GLU A 196 2.36 5.70 11.71
C GLU A 196 2.91 6.15 13.05
N THR A 197 2.72 5.33 14.10
CA THR A 197 3.28 5.58 15.45
C THR A 197 4.80 5.68 15.41
N PHE A 198 5.47 4.81 14.64
CA PHE A 198 6.92 4.87 14.49
C PHE A 198 7.36 6.16 13.79
N ASN A 199 6.67 6.56 12.72
CA ASN A 199 6.99 7.77 11.97
C ASN A 199 6.83 9.03 12.82
N GLU A 200 5.72 9.17 13.58
CA GLU A 200 5.52 10.30 14.50
C GLU A 200 6.68 10.42 15.51
N ARG A 201 7.10 9.29 16.09
CA ARG A 201 8.20 9.25 17.07
C ARG A 201 9.58 9.59 16.53
N VAL A 202 9.79 9.47 15.22
CA VAL A 202 11.10 9.73 14.58
C VAL A 202 11.15 11.13 13.97
N THR A 203 10.00 11.78 13.76
CA THR A 203 9.91 13.16 13.27
C THR A 203 9.98 14.23 14.36
N ASP A 204 9.83 13.86 15.64
CA ASP A 204 10.05 14.70 16.82
C ASP A 204 11.53 14.74 17.24
#